data_AF-A0AAU0RLV0-F1
#
_entry.id   AF-A0AAU0RLV0-F1
#
_cell.length_a   1.000
_cell.length_b   1.000
_cell.length_c   1.000
_cell.angle_alpha   90.00
_cell.angle_beta   90.00
_cell.angle_gamma   90.00
#
_symmetry.space_group_name_H-M   'P 1'
#
loop_
_entity.id
_entity.type
_entity.pdbx_description
1 polymer ?
#
loop_
_entity_poly.entity_id
_entity_poly.type
_entity_poly.pdbx_seq_one_letter_code
_entity_poly.pdbx_strand_id
1 'polypeptide(L)'
;MPLKDNVKTIEPGYIGEEIKFIKRYFDMHGKIRTKKYILNFLNSLQKAIIEKRIRKVSNYAKQIVYIQDNLIRVYNSMKETIEVNIKKERLEEFRMILDSEKVYFPISYIRKYISLQGKEITREKAKYLLDTIDEAITRREIPVNDPYMNRIRLLRNNLIKFLGHKVKLDPLPIQRATLSGWNDALNKHSQDSISVELSGGVEGNVLPDGIMNSMDFAKLNFKTLGFDGKWLEFIGDPAQNFSVMIFGKPKLGKSHLALDFAGYLARNFGLTLYVANEEKLNRTLQEKVDSVKHPNLIVSGKLPDDLSPYANVFLDSVTYLGLKPDDLKVLRERYPDKSFIFIFQATKQGSFRGENSFQHDVDIVIEVPEKGRAVQMGRYNQGGEMNIFDADIKY
;
A
#
# COMPACT_ATOMS: atom_id res chain seq x y z
N MET A 1 -3.83 40.99 -16.33
CA MET A 1 -3.99 39.85 -17.26
C MET A 1 -3.92 38.58 -16.44
N PRO A 2 -4.90 37.66 -16.51
CA PRO A 2 -5.15 36.70 -15.44
C PRO A 2 -4.25 35.47 -15.58
N LEU A 3 -3.58 35.09 -14.49
CA LEU A 3 -2.98 33.76 -14.33
C LEU A 3 -4.11 32.79 -13.98
N LYS A 4 -4.68 32.17 -15.00
CA LYS A 4 -5.41 30.90 -14.86
C LYS A 4 -4.43 29.75 -15.11
N ASP A 5 -4.74 28.63 -14.46
CA ASP A 5 -4.23 27.28 -14.69
C ASP A 5 -2.95 26.87 -13.95
N ASN A 6 -3.13 26.47 -12.69
CA ASN A 6 -2.90 25.08 -12.24
C ASN A 6 -3.07 24.99 -10.71
N VAL A 7 -4.33 25.03 -10.24
CA VAL A 7 -4.65 24.53 -8.90
C VAL A 7 -5.07 23.07 -9.07
N LYS A 8 -4.12 22.15 -8.97
CA LYS A 8 -4.44 20.74 -8.75
C LYS A 8 -4.94 20.62 -7.31
N THR A 9 -6.17 20.17 -7.14
CA THR A 9 -6.77 19.75 -5.87
C THR A 9 -5.83 18.74 -5.22
N ILE A 10 -5.31 19.09 -4.03
CA ILE A 10 -4.46 18.22 -3.22
C ILE A 10 -5.37 17.27 -2.44
N GLU A 11 -4.96 16.01 -2.36
CA GLU A 11 -5.71 14.95 -1.68
C GLU A 11 -5.84 15.23 -0.17
N PRO A 12 -7.02 15.06 0.44
CA PRO A 12 -7.24 15.22 1.86
C PRO A 12 -6.86 13.91 2.58
N GLY A 13 -5.64 13.84 3.12
CA GLY A 13 -5.25 12.65 3.90
C GLY A 13 -3.91 12.75 4.61
N TYR A 14 -2.89 13.27 3.95
CA TYR A 14 -1.54 13.40 4.51
C TYR A 14 -1.22 14.87 4.74
N ILE A 15 -1.06 15.29 5.99
CA ILE A 15 -0.34 16.54 6.23
C ILE A 15 1.11 16.23 5.87
N GLY A 16 1.55 16.62 4.67
CA GLY A 16 2.95 16.54 4.27
C GLY A 16 3.83 17.04 5.40
N GLU A 17 4.95 16.37 5.68
CA GLU A 17 5.89 16.81 6.72
C GLU A 17 6.24 18.29 6.52
N GLU A 18 6.33 18.73 5.26
CA GLU A 18 6.48 20.12 4.86
C GLU A 18 5.39 21.04 5.41
N ILE A 19 4.11 20.67 5.32
CA ILE A 19 3.02 21.49 5.87
C ILE A 19 3.07 21.54 7.40
N LYS A 20 3.51 20.47 8.08
CA LYS A 20 3.73 20.53 9.54
C LYS A 20 4.78 21.57 9.91
N PHE A 21 5.88 21.63 9.15
CA PHE A 21 6.92 22.65 9.34
C PHE A 21 6.42 24.05 8.96
N ILE A 22 5.66 24.20 7.87
CA ILE A 22 5.06 25.49 7.45
C ILE A 22 4.07 25.99 8.50
N LYS A 23 3.18 25.12 8.99
CA LYS A 23 2.22 25.44 10.07
C LYS A 23 2.93 25.87 11.33
N ARG A 24 3.93 25.12 11.76
CA ARG A 24 4.71 25.45 12.97
C ARG A 24 5.43 26.79 12.83
N TYR A 25 5.96 27.10 11.65
CA TYR A 25 6.57 28.40 11.37
C TYR A 25 5.54 29.53 11.31
N PHE A 26 4.42 29.33 10.64
CA PHE A 26 3.29 30.26 10.60
C PHE A 26 2.77 30.59 12.00
N ASP A 27 2.58 29.58 12.85
CA ASP A 27 2.11 29.71 14.23
C ASP A 27 3.12 30.42 15.14
N MET A 28 4.37 30.65 14.70
CA MET A 28 5.34 31.46 15.43
C MET A 28 5.16 32.96 15.19
N HIS A 29 4.41 33.36 14.16
CA HIS A 29 4.19 34.77 13.86
C HIS A 29 3.59 35.52 15.07
N GLY A 30 4.19 36.65 15.44
CA GLY A 30 3.76 37.48 16.57
C GLY A 30 3.99 36.85 17.94
N LYS A 31 4.80 35.78 18.03
CA LYS A 31 5.13 35.12 19.30
C LYS A 31 6.59 35.32 19.66
N ILE A 32 6.84 35.53 20.95
CA ILE A 32 8.18 35.55 21.53
C ILE A 32 8.69 34.12 21.67
N ARG A 33 9.87 33.83 21.10
CA ARG A 33 10.51 32.50 21.12
C ARG A 33 11.93 32.60 21.64
N THR A 34 12.33 31.59 22.42
CA THR A 34 13.69 31.49 22.97
C THR A 34 14.67 30.96 21.93
N LYS A 35 15.96 31.29 22.07
CA LYS A 35 17.03 30.77 21.21
C LYS A 35 17.07 29.25 21.18
N LYS A 36 16.81 28.59 22.31
CA LYS A 36 16.66 27.13 22.42
C LYS A 36 15.51 26.59 21.58
N TYR A 37 14.36 27.28 21.55
CA TYR A 37 13.22 26.87 20.74
C TYR A 37 13.54 26.93 19.25
N ILE A 38 14.17 28.02 18.79
CA ILE A 38 14.59 28.20 17.39
C ILE A 38 15.59 27.11 16.98
N LEU A 39 16.58 26.82 17.83
CA LEU A 39 17.56 25.75 17.58
C LEU A 39 16.90 24.38 17.46
N ASN A 40 16.01 24.03 18.39
CA ASN A 40 15.29 22.76 18.34
C ASN A 40 14.43 22.64 17.08
N PHE A 41 13.83 23.76 16.64
CA PHE A 41 13.04 23.77 15.43
C PHE A 41 13.93 23.57 14.20
N LEU A 42 15.04 24.29 14.10
CA LEU A 42 16.01 24.16 13.02
C LEU A 42 16.59 22.74 12.94
N ASN A 43 16.97 22.15 14.07
CA ASN A 43 17.48 20.78 14.12
C ASN A 43 16.43 19.76 13.67
N SER A 44 15.16 19.93 14.08
CA SER A 44 14.08 19.06 13.63
C SER A 44 13.84 19.16 12.13
N LEU A 45 13.96 20.36 11.55
CA LEU A 45 13.81 20.59 10.12
C LEU A 45 14.97 19.97 9.33
N GLN A 46 16.22 20.20 9.76
CA GLN A 46 17.40 19.62 9.13
C GLN A 46 17.40 18.09 9.18
N LYS A 47 17.00 17.50 10.32
CA LYS A 47 16.85 16.06 10.46
C LYS A 47 15.83 15.49 9.47
N ALA A 48 14.67 16.15 9.32
CA ALA A 48 13.66 15.74 8.34
C ALA A 48 14.15 15.82 6.88
N ILE A 49 15.01 16.79 6.56
CA ILE A 49 15.65 16.90 5.24
C ILE A 49 16.68 15.78 5.03
N ILE A 50 17.54 15.51 6.01
CA ILE A 50 18.59 14.48 5.93
C ILE A 50 17.99 13.07 5.79
N GLU A 51 16.93 12.78 6.55
CA GLU A 51 16.20 11.52 6.51
C GLU A 51 15.33 11.37 5.25
N LYS A 52 15.40 12.31 4.31
CA LYS A 52 14.60 12.36 3.07
C LYS A 52 13.08 12.35 3.31
N ARG A 53 12.64 12.72 4.53
CA ARG A 53 11.22 12.96 4.85
C ARG A 53 10.69 14.21 4.15
N ILE A 54 11.57 15.18 3.88
CA ILE A 54 11.33 16.29 2.96
C ILE A 54 12.21 16.08 1.72
N ARG A 55 11.59 15.76 0.58
CA ARG A 55 12.35 15.49 -0.67
C ARG A 55 12.63 16.79 -1.43
N LYS A 56 13.77 16.87 -2.12
CA LYS A 56 14.13 18.03 -2.98
C LYS A 56 13.14 18.30 -4.13
N VAL A 57 12.31 17.32 -4.47
CA VAL A 57 11.26 17.39 -5.51
C VAL A 57 9.88 17.78 -4.95
N SER A 58 9.78 18.13 -3.66
CA SER A 58 8.51 18.50 -3.03
C SER A 58 7.91 19.79 -3.59
N ASN A 59 6.59 19.84 -3.72
CA ASN A 59 5.84 21.02 -4.16
C ASN A 59 6.11 22.26 -3.28
N TYR A 60 6.49 22.04 -2.02
CA TYR A 60 6.78 23.08 -1.03
C TYR A 60 8.27 23.23 -0.70
N ALA A 61 9.15 22.64 -1.50
CA ALA A 61 10.60 22.68 -1.25
C ALA A 61 11.13 24.12 -1.16
N LYS A 62 10.61 25.05 -1.98
CA LYS A 62 11.00 26.48 -1.96
C LYS A 62 10.65 27.14 -0.62
N GLN A 63 9.46 26.84 -0.09
CA GLN A 63 8.97 27.35 1.18
C GLN A 63 9.78 26.79 2.35
N ILE A 64 10.15 25.52 2.30
CA ILE A 64 11.00 24.89 3.32
C ILE A 64 12.40 25.49 3.34
N VAL A 65 13.02 25.72 2.18
CA VAL A 65 14.32 26.40 2.09
C VAL A 65 14.24 27.81 2.69
N TYR A 66 13.18 28.58 2.36
CA TYR A 66 12.96 29.89 2.95
C TYR A 66 12.86 29.85 4.49
N ILE A 67 12.11 28.89 5.04
CA ILE A 67 11.97 28.71 6.49
C ILE A 67 13.33 28.40 7.12
N GLN A 68 14.10 27.49 6.51
CA GLN A 68 15.42 27.10 6.97
C GLN A 68 16.37 28.31 7.04
N ASP A 69 16.49 29.06 5.93
CA ASP A 69 17.36 30.23 5.84
C ASP A 69 16.97 31.31 6.85
N ASN A 70 15.67 31.50 7.06
CA ASN A 70 15.17 32.47 8.03
C ASN A 70 15.45 32.03 9.47
N LEU A 71 15.23 30.76 9.82
CA LEU A 71 15.55 30.22 11.14
C LEU A 71 17.06 30.32 11.44
N ILE A 72 17.93 30.04 10.46
CA ILE A 72 19.39 30.19 10.59
C ILE A 72 19.76 31.65 10.86
N ARG A 73 19.23 32.58 10.05
CA ARG A 73 19.47 34.01 10.22
C ARG A 73 19.03 34.50 11.60
N VAL A 74 17.81 34.16 12.01
CA VAL A 74 17.25 34.55 13.31
C VAL A 74 18.08 33.98 14.45
N TYR A 75 18.45 32.71 14.39
CA TYR A 75 19.27 32.07 15.42
C TYR A 75 20.64 32.75 15.60
N ASN A 76 21.26 33.14 14.49
CA ASN A 76 22.56 33.81 14.49
C ASN A 76 22.48 35.26 14.97
N SER A 77 21.39 35.98 14.68
CA SER A 77 21.24 37.39 15.04
C SER A 77 20.57 37.65 16.39
N MET A 78 19.88 36.65 16.96
CA MET A 78 19.12 36.83 18.21
C MET A 78 19.99 36.67 19.48
N LYS A 79 19.58 37.38 20.54
CA LYS A 79 20.05 37.19 21.92
C LYS A 79 19.32 36.00 22.56
N GLU A 80 18.68 36.16 23.71
CA GLU A 80 17.98 35.05 24.38
C GLU A 80 16.59 34.76 23.81
N THR A 81 15.86 35.82 23.46
CA THR A 81 14.50 35.76 22.91
C THR A 81 14.35 36.68 21.71
N ILE A 82 13.39 36.38 20.84
CA ILE A 82 13.00 37.23 19.72
C ILE A 82 11.51 37.08 19.44
N GLU A 83 10.86 38.17 19.07
CA GLU A 83 9.52 38.14 18.48
C GLU A 83 9.65 37.77 16.99
N VAL A 84 8.99 36.69 16.59
CA VAL A 84 9.10 36.18 15.22
C VAL A 84 8.08 36.90 14.34
N ASN A 85 8.56 37.81 13.50
CA ASN A 85 7.74 38.56 12.55
C ASN A 85 7.99 38.09 11.11
N ILE A 86 6.96 37.56 10.48
CA ILE A 86 6.96 37.07 9.10
C ILE A 86 6.40 38.21 8.23
N LYS A 87 7.03 38.47 7.08
CA LYS A 87 6.55 39.48 6.14
C LYS A 87 5.14 39.15 5.66
N LYS A 88 4.29 40.17 5.50
CA LYS A 88 2.87 40.02 5.18
C LYS A 88 2.64 39.18 3.92
N GLU A 89 3.43 39.37 2.88
CA GLU A 89 3.33 38.65 1.61
C GLU A 89 3.60 37.14 1.80
N ARG A 90 4.57 36.79 2.66
CA ARG A 90 4.90 35.38 2.98
C ARG A 90 3.91 34.76 3.94
N LEU A 91 3.34 35.54 4.85
CA LEU A 91 2.29 35.09 5.76
C LEU A 91 1.01 34.73 5.00
N GLU A 92 0.62 35.55 4.00
CA GLU A 92 -0.49 35.27 3.11
C GLU A 92 -0.23 34.03 2.24
N GLU A 93 0.98 33.87 1.71
CA GLU A 93 1.40 32.66 0.98
C GLU A 93 1.27 31.39 1.84
N PHE A 94 1.81 31.38 3.06
CA PHE A 94 1.67 30.23 3.97
C PHE A 94 0.23 29.98 4.39
N ARG A 95 -0.55 31.03 4.59
CA ARG A 95 -1.98 30.91 4.89
C ARG A 95 -2.73 30.23 3.75
N MET A 96 -2.47 30.59 2.49
CA MET A 96 -3.09 29.93 1.34
C MET A 96 -2.73 28.45 1.25
N ILE A 97 -1.47 28.09 1.54
CA ILE A 97 -1.03 26.70 1.60
C ILE A 97 -1.79 25.95 2.69
N LEU A 98 -1.87 26.51 3.90
CA LEU A 98 -2.58 25.89 5.03
C LEU A 98 -4.10 25.80 4.84
N ASP A 99 -4.70 26.80 4.17
CA ASP A 99 -6.13 26.83 3.87
C ASP A 99 -6.52 25.81 2.80
N SER A 100 -5.61 25.50 1.87
CA SER A 100 -5.82 24.46 0.84
C SER A 100 -5.81 23.03 1.40
N GLU A 101 -5.41 22.85 2.66
CA GLU A 101 -5.19 21.54 3.31
C GLU A 101 -6.03 21.36 4.61
N LYS A 102 -7.20 22.01 4.71
CA LYS A 102 -8.06 21.93 5.89
C LYS A 102 -8.66 20.53 6.12
N VAL A 103 -8.45 20.00 7.32
CA VAL A 103 -9.12 18.80 7.84
C VAL A 103 -10.65 18.99 7.80
N TYR A 104 -11.34 18.14 7.04
CA TYR A 104 -12.80 18.21 6.86
C TYR A 104 -13.53 17.68 8.11
N PHE A 105 -14.21 18.56 8.85
CA PHE A 105 -14.83 18.26 10.15
C PHE A 105 -15.77 17.04 10.14
N PRO A 106 -16.70 16.87 9.17
CA PRO A 106 -17.58 15.68 9.11
C PRO A 106 -16.82 14.35 9.08
N ILE A 107 -15.70 14.29 8.37
CA ILE A 107 -14.87 13.08 8.26
C ILE A 107 -14.19 12.78 9.61
N SER A 108 -13.82 13.82 10.37
CA SER A 108 -13.25 13.64 11.71
C SER A 108 -14.23 12.99 12.70
N TYR A 109 -15.51 13.36 12.65
CA TYR A 109 -16.56 12.77 13.50
C TYR A 109 -16.91 11.35 13.08
N ILE A 110 -16.98 11.09 11.77
CA ILE A 110 -17.18 9.74 11.22
C ILE A 110 -16.05 8.80 11.67
N ARG A 111 -14.79 9.24 11.60
CA ARG A 111 -13.65 8.45 12.11
C ARG A 111 -13.70 8.21 13.62
N LYS A 112 -14.05 9.22 14.41
CA LYS A 112 -14.26 9.06 15.86
C LYS A 112 -15.34 8.01 16.16
N TYR A 113 -16.45 8.03 15.43
CA TYR A 113 -17.50 7.03 15.60
C TYR A 113 -17.07 5.62 15.15
N ILE A 114 -16.36 5.49 14.03
CA ILE A 114 -15.83 4.19 13.58
C ILE A 114 -14.83 3.63 14.62
N SER A 115 -14.00 4.48 15.21
CA SER A 115 -13.04 4.07 16.27
C SER A 115 -13.70 3.57 17.56
N LEU A 116 -14.99 3.87 17.73
CA LEU A 116 -15.82 3.38 18.82
C LEU A 116 -16.48 2.02 18.48
N GLN A 117 -16.77 1.71 17.21
CA GLN A 117 -17.40 0.43 16.83
C GLN A 117 -16.53 -0.78 17.18
N GLY A 118 -16.97 -1.70 18.06
CA GLY A 118 -16.24 -2.94 18.37
C GLY A 118 -15.33 -2.92 19.60
N LYS A 119 -15.38 -1.86 20.43
CA LYS A 119 -14.75 -1.82 21.76
C LYS A 119 -15.82 -1.81 22.86
N GLU A 120 -15.52 -2.32 24.06
CA GLU A 120 -16.37 -2.09 25.24
C GLU A 120 -16.39 -0.57 25.53
N ILE A 121 -17.48 0.09 25.20
CA ILE A 121 -17.63 1.53 25.37
C ILE A 121 -18.52 1.83 26.55
N THR A 122 -18.03 2.72 27.41
CA THR A 122 -18.85 3.35 28.45
C THR A 122 -19.86 4.30 27.81
N ARG A 123 -21.11 4.26 28.28
CA ARG A 123 -22.19 5.16 27.82
C ARG A 123 -21.79 6.64 27.83
N GLU A 124 -20.92 7.04 28.74
CA GLU A 124 -20.37 8.39 28.84
C GLU A 124 -19.61 8.83 27.57
N LYS A 125 -18.78 7.94 27.00
CA LYS A 125 -18.02 8.24 25.77
C LYS A 125 -18.93 8.34 24.54
N ALA A 126 -19.95 7.49 24.47
CA ALA A 126 -20.96 7.55 23.41
C ALA A 126 -21.79 8.85 23.48
N LYS A 127 -22.15 9.27 24.69
CA LYS A 127 -22.84 10.53 24.95
C LYS A 127 -21.97 11.74 24.59
N TYR A 128 -20.71 11.76 25.02
CA TYR A 128 -19.78 12.84 24.70
C TYR A 128 -19.61 13.05 23.18
N LEU A 129 -19.48 11.96 22.42
CA LEU A 129 -19.37 12.07 20.97
C LEU A 129 -20.66 12.62 20.34
N LEU A 130 -21.83 12.19 20.82
CA LEU A 130 -23.12 12.70 20.36
C LEU A 130 -23.24 14.21 20.61
N ASP A 131 -22.93 14.66 21.83
CA ASP A 131 -22.98 16.07 22.21
C ASP A 131 -22.03 16.91 21.35
N THR A 132 -20.81 16.40 21.09
CA THR A 132 -19.82 17.10 20.24
C THR A 132 -20.31 17.25 18.79
N ILE A 133 -21.00 16.25 18.25
CA ILE A 133 -21.56 16.30 16.89
C ILE A 133 -22.71 17.30 16.83
N ASP A 134 -23.58 17.32 17.84
CA ASP A 134 -24.71 18.25 17.91
C ASP A 134 -24.24 19.71 18.05
N GLU A 135 -23.18 19.95 18.82
CA GLU A 135 -22.52 21.26 18.88
C GLU A 135 -21.96 21.69 17.52
N ALA A 136 -21.28 20.80 16.79
CA ALA A 136 -20.68 21.11 15.49
C ALA A 136 -21.74 21.45 14.42
N ILE A 137 -22.89 20.77 14.45
CA ILE A 137 -24.03 21.09 13.58
C ILE A 137 -24.61 22.47 13.96
N THR A 138 -24.78 22.72 15.26
CA THR A 138 -25.34 23.98 15.77
C THR A 138 -24.45 25.18 15.43
N ARG A 139 -23.13 25.01 15.50
CA ARG A 139 -22.13 26.04 15.13
C ARG A 139 -21.96 26.23 13.61
N ARG A 140 -22.71 25.49 12.79
CA ARG A 140 -22.60 25.46 11.31
C ARG A 140 -21.22 25.05 10.79
N GLU A 141 -20.42 24.37 11.61
CA GLU A 141 -19.16 23.74 11.19
C GLU A 141 -19.44 22.56 10.23
N ILE A 142 -20.65 22.01 10.30
CA ILE A 142 -21.21 21.06 9.34
C ILE A 142 -22.49 21.66 8.74
N PRO A 143 -22.43 22.26 7.53
CA PRO A 143 -23.59 22.86 6.87
C PRO A 143 -24.70 21.84 6.60
N VAL A 144 -25.96 22.28 6.60
CA VAL A 144 -27.12 21.40 6.33
C VAL A 144 -27.05 20.74 4.94
N ASN A 145 -26.41 21.40 3.98
CA ASN A 145 -26.21 20.89 2.61
C ASN A 145 -24.88 20.16 2.44
N ASP A 146 -24.19 19.80 3.52
CA ASP A 146 -22.92 19.08 3.46
C ASP A 146 -23.10 17.69 2.80
N PRO A 147 -22.22 17.27 1.86
CA PRO A 147 -22.30 15.96 1.20
C PRO A 147 -22.32 14.76 2.15
N TYR A 148 -21.78 14.91 3.37
CA TYR A 148 -21.73 13.88 4.40
C TYR A 148 -22.82 14.05 5.48
N MET A 149 -23.69 15.07 5.39
CA MET A 149 -24.75 15.36 6.37
C MET A 149 -25.68 14.15 6.61
N ASN A 150 -26.06 13.45 5.55
CA ASN A 150 -26.91 12.25 5.67
C ASN A 150 -26.23 11.14 6.49
N ARG A 151 -24.89 11.05 6.45
CA ARG A 151 -24.10 10.08 7.21
C ARG A 151 -23.94 10.49 8.66
N ILE A 152 -23.74 11.78 8.91
CA ILE A 152 -23.73 12.36 10.26
C ILE A 152 -25.09 12.12 10.95
N ARG A 153 -26.20 12.29 10.23
CA ARG A 153 -27.55 11.97 10.76
C ARG A 153 -27.70 10.49 11.13
N LEU A 154 -27.20 9.57 10.29
CA LEU A 154 -27.25 8.14 10.59
C LEU A 154 -26.42 7.78 11.83
N LEU A 155 -25.20 8.32 11.91
CA LEU A 155 -24.29 8.16 13.06
C LEU A 155 -24.96 8.63 14.35
N ARG A 156 -25.53 9.84 14.33
CA ARG A 156 -26.26 10.44 15.44
C ARG A 156 -27.41 9.54 15.91
N ASN A 157 -28.22 9.05 14.97
CA ASN A 157 -29.34 8.16 15.27
C ASN A 157 -28.88 6.85 15.94
N ASN A 158 -27.75 6.30 15.53
CA ASN A 158 -27.20 5.09 16.13
C ASN A 158 -26.66 5.32 17.54
N LEU A 159 -25.99 6.46 17.79
CA LEU A 159 -25.57 6.85 19.15
C LEU A 159 -26.77 7.04 20.07
N ILE A 160 -27.85 7.66 19.59
CA ILE A 160 -29.10 7.81 20.36
C ILE A 160 -29.70 6.45 20.71
N LYS A 161 -29.76 5.51 19.74
CA LYS A 161 -30.26 4.15 19.98
C LYS A 161 -29.44 3.40 21.02
N PHE A 162 -28.11 3.49 20.95
CA PHE A 162 -27.21 2.88 21.93
C PHE A 162 -27.43 3.40 23.36
N LEU A 163 -27.64 4.71 23.50
CA LEU A 163 -27.87 5.34 24.80
C LEU A 163 -29.27 5.00 25.38
N GLY A 164 -30.20 4.52 24.55
CA GLY A 164 -31.57 4.16 24.93
C GLY A 164 -31.79 2.75 25.52
N HIS A 165 -30.91 1.76 25.27
CA HIS A 165 -31.12 0.37 25.72
C HIS A 165 -30.71 0.13 27.17
N LYS A 166 -31.65 -0.14 28.09
CA LYS A 166 -31.38 -0.55 29.47
C LYS A 166 -31.03 -2.05 29.55
N VAL A 167 -29.76 -2.34 29.88
CA VAL A 167 -29.17 -3.62 30.38
C VAL A 167 -28.58 -4.58 29.32
N LYS A 168 -27.33 -4.99 29.62
CA LYS A 168 -26.34 -5.87 28.97
C LYS A 168 -25.77 -5.39 27.62
N LEU A 169 -24.44 -5.34 27.59
CA LEU A 169 -23.59 -4.78 26.54
C LEU A 169 -23.69 -5.61 25.25
N ASP A 170 -24.71 -5.35 24.45
CA ASP A 170 -24.70 -5.75 23.04
C ASP A 170 -23.99 -4.65 22.22
N PRO A 171 -22.97 -5.00 21.42
CA PRO A 171 -22.31 -4.04 20.53
C PRO A 171 -23.30 -3.46 19.51
N LEU A 172 -23.09 -2.19 19.19
CA LEU A 172 -23.85 -1.45 18.17
C LEU A 172 -24.03 -2.29 16.90
N PRO A 173 -25.26 -2.53 16.42
CA PRO A 173 -25.48 -3.40 15.27
C PRO A 173 -24.91 -2.80 13.97
N ILE A 174 -24.09 -3.59 13.28
CA ILE A 174 -23.38 -3.23 12.05
C ILE A 174 -24.35 -3.30 10.86
N GLN A 175 -24.77 -2.14 10.32
CA GLN A 175 -25.44 -2.10 9.01
C GLN A 175 -24.40 -2.05 7.89
N ARG A 176 -24.00 -3.25 7.40
CA ARG A 176 -22.98 -3.46 6.34
C ARG A 176 -23.25 -2.68 5.04
N ALA A 177 -24.53 -2.52 4.67
CA ALA A 177 -24.93 -1.83 3.43
C ALA A 177 -24.60 -0.34 3.43
N THR A 178 -24.45 0.28 4.60
CA THR A 178 -24.07 1.69 4.71
C THR A 178 -22.54 1.84 4.72
N LEU A 179 -21.80 0.87 5.28
CA LEU A 179 -20.35 0.92 5.46
C LEU A 179 -19.52 0.75 4.19
N SER A 180 -19.95 -0.07 3.20
CA SER A 180 -19.21 -0.17 1.92
C SER A 180 -19.29 1.14 1.13
N GLY A 181 -20.47 1.78 1.10
CA GLY A 181 -20.64 3.11 0.52
C GLY A 181 -19.90 4.22 1.28
N TRP A 182 -19.52 3.98 2.54
CA TRP A 182 -18.74 4.92 3.35
C TRP A 182 -17.27 4.88 2.99
N ASN A 183 -16.70 3.69 2.81
CA ASN A 183 -15.34 3.50 2.33
C ASN A 183 -15.19 3.92 0.87
N ASP A 184 -16.13 3.60 -0.02
CA ASP A 184 -16.01 3.96 -1.44
C ASP A 184 -16.05 5.47 -1.70
N ALA A 185 -16.82 6.23 -0.92
CA ALA A 185 -16.88 7.70 -1.07
C ALA A 185 -15.76 8.44 -0.32
N LEU A 186 -15.06 7.77 0.60
CA LEU A 186 -13.82 8.29 1.21
C LEU A 186 -12.62 7.95 0.32
N ASN A 187 -12.59 6.74 -0.26
CA ASN A 187 -11.50 6.25 -1.13
C ASN A 187 -11.49 6.89 -2.52
N LYS A 188 -12.62 7.44 -3.01
CA LYS A 188 -12.64 8.19 -4.28
C LYS A 188 -12.00 9.57 -4.21
N HIS A 189 -11.66 10.08 -3.02
CA HIS A 189 -11.09 11.43 -2.88
C HIS A 189 -9.81 11.52 -2.07
N SER A 190 -9.21 10.43 -1.58
CA SER A 190 -7.93 10.45 -0.86
C SER A 190 -7.03 9.27 -1.26
N GLN A 191 -5.87 9.52 -1.89
CA GLN A 191 -4.70 8.67 -1.65
C GLN A 191 -4.21 8.98 -0.23
N ASP A 192 -4.81 8.30 0.73
CA ASP A 192 -4.12 7.73 1.89
C ASP A 192 -5.16 7.10 2.81
N SER A 193 -5.04 5.78 2.90
CA SER A 193 -5.84 4.87 3.71
C SER A 193 -5.71 5.19 5.21
N ILE A 194 -6.82 5.58 5.83
CA ILE A 194 -7.01 5.38 7.28
C ILE A 194 -7.86 4.13 7.45
N SER A 195 -7.19 3.00 7.64
CA SER A 195 -7.79 1.73 8.05
C SER A 195 -7.97 1.72 9.57
N VAL A 196 -9.20 2.00 10.02
CA VAL A 196 -9.65 1.51 11.32
C VAL A 196 -10.13 0.08 11.09
N GLU A 197 -9.34 -0.92 11.49
CA GLU A 197 -9.80 -2.30 11.58
C GLU A 197 -10.04 -2.65 13.04
N LEU A 198 -11.31 -2.95 13.37
CA LEU A 198 -11.68 -3.71 14.54
C LEU A 198 -12.20 -5.06 14.06
N SER A 199 -11.66 -6.08 14.72
CA SER A 199 -11.75 -7.51 14.47
C SER A 199 -13.18 -8.01 14.27
N GLY A 200 -13.38 -8.71 13.17
CA GLY A 200 -14.50 -9.62 12.95
C GLY A 200 -14.19 -10.43 11.70
N GLY A 201 -13.62 -11.64 11.89
CA GLY A 201 -13.18 -12.48 10.79
C GLY A 201 -14.31 -12.79 9.81
N VAL A 202 -14.03 -12.70 8.51
CA VAL A 202 -14.03 -13.80 7.53
C VAL A 202 -13.47 -13.25 6.19
N GLU A 203 -12.45 -13.95 5.69
CA GLU A 203 -11.95 -14.08 4.30
C GLU A 203 -11.77 -12.84 3.40
N GLY A 204 -10.49 -12.47 3.23
CA GLY A 204 -10.01 -11.57 2.17
C GLY A 204 -8.67 -10.95 2.58
N ASN A 205 -7.55 -11.55 2.17
CA ASN A 205 -6.22 -11.09 2.56
C ASN A 205 -5.75 -9.92 1.68
N VAL A 206 -6.13 -8.71 2.05
CA VAL A 206 -5.42 -7.51 1.60
C VAL A 206 -4.75 -6.91 2.82
N LEU A 207 -3.42 -6.95 2.86
CA LEU A 207 -2.67 -6.24 3.89
C LEU A 207 -2.99 -4.74 3.77
N PRO A 208 -3.29 -4.03 4.87
CA PRO A 208 -3.35 -2.59 4.82
C PRO A 208 -1.92 -2.08 4.58
N ASP A 209 -1.72 -1.24 3.57
CA ASP A 209 -0.47 -0.51 3.28
C ASP A 209 -0.09 0.52 4.39
N GLY A 210 -0.50 0.27 5.64
CA GLY A 210 -0.38 1.16 6.78
C GLY A 210 0.86 0.92 7.63
N ILE A 211 1.45 2.01 8.13
CA ILE A 211 2.53 1.97 9.12
C ILE A 211 1.99 1.36 10.42
N MET A 212 2.53 0.22 10.85
CA MET A 212 2.19 -0.42 12.13
C MET A 212 3.42 -0.59 13.03
N ASN A 213 3.20 -0.60 14.36
CA ASN A 213 4.29 -0.85 15.30
C ASN A 213 4.66 -2.35 15.30
N SER A 214 5.90 -2.67 15.65
CA SER A 214 6.44 -4.04 15.58
C SER A 214 5.72 -5.05 16.48
N MET A 215 5.14 -4.59 17.61
CA MET A 215 4.41 -5.46 18.55
C MET A 215 3.04 -5.86 18.00
N ASP A 216 2.42 -5.00 17.18
CA ASP A 216 1.18 -5.28 16.49
C ASP A 216 1.43 -6.06 15.19
N PHE A 217 2.53 -5.78 14.47
CA PHE A 217 2.99 -6.58 13.33
C PHE A 217 3.24 -8.04 13.73
N ALA A 218 3.90 -8.26 14.87
CA ALA A 218 4.19 -9.60 15.38
C ALA A 218 2.94 -10.40 15.77
N LYS A 219 1.78 -9.74 15.93
CA LYS A 219 0.49 -10.38 16.22
C LYS A 219 -0.35 -10.63 14.97
N LEU A 220 0.09 -10.14 13.80
CA LEU A 220 -0.58 -10.43 12.54
C LEU A 220 -0.38 -11.90 12.19
N ASN A 221 -1.50 -12.61 12.05
CA ASN A 221 -1.52 -13.92 11.41
C ASN A 221 -1.67 -13.70 9.91
N PHE A 222 -0.55 -13.68 9.20
CA PHE A 222 -0.57 -13.70 7.74
C PHE A 222 -1.16 -15.04 7.32
N LYS A 223 -2.30 -15.00 6.63
CA LYS A 223 -2.90 -16.21 6.06
C LYS A 223 -2.03 -16.59 4.86
N THR A 224 -1.21 -17.60 5.07
CA THR A 224 -0.39 -18.21 4.04
C THR A 224 -1.24 -19.12 3.15
N LEU A 225 -0.72 -19.51 1.98
CA LEU A 225 -1.44 -20.38 1.06
C LEU A 225 -1.48 -21.83 1.56
N GLY A 226 -0.55 -22.23 2.43
CA GLY A 226 -0.40 -23.61 2.87
C GLY A 226 0.29 -24.45 1.81
N PHE A 227 1.40 -23.97 1.27
CA PHE A 227 2.24 -24.79 0.39
C PHE A 227 2.66 -26.07 1.13
N ASP A 228 2.79 -27.16 0.38
CA ASP A 228 3.10 -28.49 0.89
C ASP A 228 4.17 -29.20 0.03
N GLY A 229 4.67 -30.31 0.56
CA GLY A 229 5.67 -31.16 -0.09
C GLY A 229 6.90 -30.42 -0.58
N LYS A 230 7.36 -30.76 -1.80
CA LYS A 230 8.57 -30.17 -2.39
C LYS A 230 8.51 -28.65 -2.57
N TRP A 231 7.30 -28.08 -2.70
CA TRP A 231 7.15 -26.63 -2.90
C TRP A 231 7.26 -25.87 -1.59
N LEU A 232 6.78 -26.42 -0.48
CA LEU A 232 7.03 -25.87 0.86
C LEU A 232 8.53 -25.89 1.19
N GLU A 233 9.20 -27.01 0.92
CA GLU A 233 10.64 -27.16 1.18
C GLU A 233 11.49 -26.25 0.29
N PHE A 234 11.07 -26.01 -0.96
CA PHE A 234 11.81 -25.20 -1.91
C PHE A 234 11.54 -23.69 -1.76
N ILE A 235 10.26 -23.30 -1.72
CA ILE A 235 9.84 -21.89 -1.76
C ILE A 235 9.50 -21.33 -0.37
N GLY A 236 9.07 -22.19 0.56
CA GLY A 236 8.40 -21.78 1.80
C GLY A 236 6.88 -21.66 1.61
N ASP A 237 6.21 -21.01 2.56
CA ASP A 237 4.76 -20.82 2.55
C ASP A 237 4.38 -19.35 2.31
N PRO A 238 4.22 -18.92 1.04
CA PRO A 238 3.97 -17.53 0.71
C PRO A 238 2.56 -17.07 1.12
N ALA A 239 2.42 -15.76 1.34
CA ALA A 239 1.13 -15.10 1.47
C ALA A 239 0.40 -15.06 0.12
N GLN A 240 -0.90 -14.77 0.14
CA GLN A 240 -1.80 -14.99 -1.01
C GLN A 240 -1.28 -14.43 -2.35
N ASN A 241 -1.24 -13.15 -2.61
CA ASN A 241 -0.86 -12.51 -3.88
C ASN A 241 0.65 -12.43 -4.19
N PHE A 242 1.38 -13.54 -4.03
CA PHE A 242 2.84 -13.55 -4.15
C PHE A 242 3.33 -13.36 -5.60
N SER A 243 4.54 -12.80 -5.72
CA SER A 243 5.24 -12.61 -6.98
C SER A 243 6.55 -13.40 -7.04
N VAL A 244 6.77 -14.07 -8.16
CA VAL A 244 7.94 -14.92 -8.40
C VAL A 244 8.68 -14.49 -9.65
N MET A 245 10.00 -14.43 -9.55
CA MET A 245 10.89 -14.33 -10.70
C MET A 245 11.65 -15.64 -10.89
N ILE A 246 11.58 -16.24 -12.08
CA ILE A 246 12.36 -17.42 -12.46
C ILE A 246 13.34 -17.02 -13.57
N PHE A 247 14.64 -17.22 -13.38
CA PHE A 247 15.63 -16.87 -14.40
C PHE A 247 16.77 -17.90 -14.50
N GLY A 248 17.52 -17.82 -15.60
CA GLY A 248 18.59 -18.78 -15.91
C GLY A 248 18.88 -18.85 -17.41
N LYS A 249 20.01 -19.48 -17.79
CA LYS A 249 20.41 -19.60 -19.19
C LYS A 249 19.40 -20.46 -19.99
N PRO A 250 19.34 -20.32 -21.32
CA PRO A 250 18.50 -21.18 -22.16
C PRO A 250 18.78 -22.67 -21.93
N LYS A 251 17.75 -23.52 -22.06
CA LYS A 251 17.81 -24.99 -21.95
C LYS A 251 18.24 -25.59 -20.59
N LEU A 252 18.24 -24.80 -19.51
CA LEU A 252 18.57 -25.32 -18.18
C LEU A 252 17.39 -25.93 -17.39
N GLY A 253 16.15 -25.80 -17.89
CA GLY A 253 14.98 -26.41 -17.26
C GLY A 253 13.91 -25.43 -16.76
N LYS A 254 14.09 -24.12 -16.95
CA LYS A 254 13.13 -23.08 -16.50
C LYS A 254 11.67 -23.36 -16.86
N SER A 255 11.37 -23.67 -18.12
CA SER A 255 9.99 -23.91 -18.54
C SER A 255 9.42 -25.21 -17.94
N HIS A 256 10.26 -26.23 -17.68
CA HIS A 256 9.81 -27.43 -16.97
C HIS A 256 9.46 -27.11 -15.51
N LEU A 257 10.34 -26.39 -14.82
CA LEU A 257 10.10 -25.90 -13.45
C LEU A 257 8.82 -25.05 -13.38
N ALA A 258 8.66 -24.11 -14.32
CA ALA A 258 7.52 -23.21 -14.36
C ALA A 258 6.21 -23.95 -14.65
N LEU A 259 6.21 -24.94 -15.54
CA LEU A 259 5.03 -25.76 -15.84
C LEU A 259 4.66 -26.69 -14.69
N ASP A 260 5.65 -27.31 -14.05
CA ASP A 260 5.42 -28.13 -12.86
C ASP A 260 4.83 -27.29 -11.72
N PHE A 261 5.38 -26.09 -11.53
CA PHE A 261 4.83 -25.14 -10.57
C PHE A 261 3.41 -24.69 -10.94
N ALA A 262 3.14 -24.43 -12.21
CA ALA A 262 1.80 -24.07 -12.69
C ALA A 262 0.78 -25.20 -12.46
N GLY A 263 1.19 -26.45 -12.67
CA GLY A 263 0.37 -27.63 -12.36
C GLY A 263 0.08 -27.76 -10.87
N TYR A 264 1.07 -27.51 -10.02
CA TYR A 264 0.87 -27.47 -8.58
C TYR A 264 -0.13 -26.39 -8.16
N LEU A 265 0.02 -25.16 -8.66
CA LEU A 265 -0.91 -24.06 -8.36
C LEU A 265 -2.31 -24.34 -8.91
N ALA A 266 -2.44 -24.95 -10.09
CA ALA A 266 -3.74 -25.30 -10.67
C ALA A 266 -4.50 -26.35 -9.84
N ARG A 267 -3.79 -27.29 -9.20
CA ARG A 267 -4.40 -28.34 -8.37
C ARG A 267 -4.89 -27.81 -7.03
N ASN A 268 -4.16 -26.87 -6.44
CA ASN A 268 -4.34 -26.50 -5.03
C ASN A 268 -4.85 -25.07 -4.84
N PHE A 269 -4.59 -24.15 -5.77
CA PHE A 269 -4.70 -22.70 -5.55
C PHE A 269 -5.45 -21.95 -6.67
N GLY A 270 -6.37 -22.63 -7.36
CA GLY A 270 -7.33 -22.00 -8.27
C GLY A 270 -6.93 -22.03 -9.75
N LEU A 271 -7.62 -21.21 -10.56
CA LEU A 271 -7.42 -21.18 -12.01
C LEU A 271 -6.06 -20.55 -12.36
N THR A 272 -5.25 -21.27 -13.12
CA THR A 272 -3.87 -20.91 -13.45
C THR A 272 -3.73 -20.69 -14.95
N LEU A 273 -3.31 -19.50 -15.35
CA LEU A 273 -2.98 -19.15 -16.73
C LEU A 273 -1.48 -19.30 -16.97
N TYR A 274 -1.10 -20.02 -18.02
CA TYR A 274 0.27 -20.14 -18.51
C TYR A 274 0.40 -19.54 -19.91
N VAL A 275 1.04 -18.38 -20.01
CA VAL A 275 1.26 -17.67 -21.28
C VAL A 275 2.61 -18.08 -21.87
N ALA A 276 2.59 -18.98 -22.85
CA ALA A 276 3.76 -19.55 -23.52
C ALA A 276 3.98 -18.88 -24.89
N ASN A 277 4.52 -17.67 -24.90
CA ASN A 277 4.76 -16.94 -26.16
C ASN A 277 6.07 -17.37 -26.84
N GLU A 278 7.09 -17.75 -26.05
CA GLU A 278 8.43 -18.09 -26.58
C GLU A 278 8.44 -19.42 -27.35
N GLU A 279 7.89 -20.49 -26.77
CA GLU A 279 7.87 -21.80 -27.44
C GLU A 279 6.75 -21.91 -28.49
N LYS A 280 5.77 -20.98 -28.49
CA LYS A 280 4.47 -21.11 -29.18
C LYS A 280 3.73 -22.40 -28.73
N LEU A 281 2.44 -22.54 -29.08
CA LEU A 281 1.67 -23.76 -28.80
C LEU A 281 2.16 -24.91 -29.71
N ASN A 282 3.32 -25.49 -29.38
CA ASN A 282 4.01 -26.50 -30.16
C ASN A 282 4.01 -27.87 -29.45
N ARG A 283 4.45 -28.92 -30.15
CA ARG A 283 4.50 -30.29 -29.63
C ARG A 283 5.36 -30.43 -28.37
N THR A 284 6.47 -29.69 -28.28
CA THR A 284 7.36 -29.72 -27.12
C THR A 284 6.68 -29.14 -25.87
N LEU A 285 5.87 -28.09 -26.01
CA LEU A 285 5.08 -27.56 -24.91
C LEU A 285 3.97 -28.55 -24.52
N GLN A 286 3.32 -29.19 -25.50
CA GLN A 286 2.29 -30.19 -25.25
C GLN A 286 2.82 -31.35 -24.39
N GLU A 287 3.97 -31.92 -24.74
CA GLU A 287 4.59 -33.02 -23.99
C GLU A 287 4.91 -32.62 -22.53
N LYS A 288 5.32 -31.37 -22.29
CA LYS A 288 5.56 -30.85 -20.94
C LYS A 288 4.27 -30.58 -20.17
N VAL A 289 3.22 -30.12 -20.84
CA VAL A 289 1.91 -29.85 -20.21
C VAL A 289 1.20 -31.15 -19.85
N ASP A 290 1.39 -32.22 -20.64
CA ASP A 290 0.74 -33.51 -20.43
C ASP A 290 1.07 -34.13 -19.05
N SER A 291 2.28 -33.92 -18.53
CA SER A 291 2.67 -34.40 -17.19
C SER A 291 2.02 -33.63 -16.04
N VAL A 292 1.53 -32.41 -16.31
CA VAL A 292 0.98 -31.48 -15.30
C VAL A 292 -0.48 -31.12 -15.56
N LYS A 293 -1.13 -31.80 -16.51
CA LYS A 293 -2.48 -31.48 -16.98
C LYS A 293 -3.48 -31.41 -15.83
N HIS A 294 -4.29 -30.36 -15.86
CA HIS A 294 -5.35 -30.14 -14.90
C HIS A 294 -6.45 -29.26 -15.53
N PRO A 295 -7.75 -29.46 -15.22
CA PRO A 295 -8.82 -28.60 -15.75
C PRO A 295 -8.64 -27.12 -15.42
N ASN A 296 -7.94 -26.82 -14.32
CA ASN A 296 -7.65 -25.44 -13.93
C ASN A 296 -6.35 -24.87 -14.53
N LEU A 297 -5.62 -25.64 -15.35
CA LEU A 297 -4.40 -25.16 -16.02
C LEU A 297 -4.74 -24.76 -17.46
N ILE A 298 -4.78 -23.46 -17.71
CA ILE A 298 -5.10 -22.88 -19.01
C ILE A 298 -3.81 -22.41 -19.68
N VAL A 299 -3.54 -22.88 -20.89
CA VAL A 299 -2.35 -22.51 -21.66
C VAL A 299 -2.75 -21.59 -22.81
N SER A 300 -2.07 -20.46 -22.95
CA SER A 300 -2.31 -19.50 -24.03
C SER A 300 -1.01 -19.09 -24.72
N GLY A 301 -1.06 -18.87 -26.04
CA GLY A 301 0.06 -18.31 -26.78
C GLY A 301 0.16 -16.77 -26.70
N LYS A 302 -0.88 -16.10 -26.17
CA LYS A 302 -0.94 -14.63 -26.01
C LYS A 302 -1.50 -14.26 -24.64
N LEU A 303 -1.05 -13.14 -24.09
CA LEU A 303 -1.63 -12.58 -22.87
C LEU A 303 -3.05 -12.07 -23.18
N PRO A 304 -4.11 -12.61 -22.53
CA PRO A 304 -5.46 -12.07 -22.69
C PRO A 304 -5.60 -10.71 -22.00
N ASP A 305 -6.55 -9.89 -22.47
CA ASP A 305 -6.78 -8.53 -21.94
C ASP A 305 -7.37 -8.55 -20.52
N ASP A 306 -8.19 -9.56 -20.23
CA ASP A 306 -8.80 -9.79 -18.92
C ASP A 306 -8.12 -10.95 -18.20
N LEU A 307 -7.56 -10.65 -17.02
CA LEU A 307 -6.93 -11.64 -16.14
C LEU A 307 -7.80 -11.95 -14.92
N SER A 308 -8.95 -11.29 -14.76
CA SER A 308 -9.84 -11.44 -13.61
C SER A 308 -10.19 -12.90 -13.26
N PRO A 309 -10.44 -13.81 -14.24
CA PRO A 309 -10.79 -15.19 -13.93
C PRO A 309 -9.68 -16.02 -13.28
N TYR A 310 -8.42 -15.61 -13.42
CA TYR A 310 -7.27 -16.40 -13.00
C TYR A 310 -6.82 -16.00 -11.60
N ALA A 311 -6.44 -16.98 -10.79
CA ALA A 311 -5.77 -16.77 -9.51
C ALA A 311 -4.26 -16.64 -9.67
N ASN A 312 -3.69 -17.42 -10.61
CA ASN A 312 -2.25 -17.48 -10.85
C ASN A 312 -1.94 -17.23 -12.33
N VAL A 313 -0.90 -16.44 -12.62
CA VAL A 313 -0.53 -16.07 -13.99
C VAL A 313 0.97 -16.25 -14.21
N PHE A 314 1.34 -17.10 -15.17
CA PHE A 314 2.71 -17.36 -15.61
C PHE A 314 2.97 -16.67 -16.96
N LEU A 315 4.10 -15.96 -17.05
CA LEU A 315 4.53 -15.25 -18.26
C LEU A 315 5.87 -15.83 -18.76
N ASP A 316 5.82 -16.81 -19.69
CA ASP A 316 7.00 -17.48 -20.27
C ASP A 316 7.26 -17.07 -21.75
N SER A 317 8.22 -16.20 -22.03
CA SER A 317 8.99 -15.35 -21.10
C SER A 317 8.63 -13.88 -21.28
N VAL A 318 8.85 -13.09 -20.22
CA VAL A 318 8.58 -11.64 -20.18
C VAL A 318 9.19 -10.93 -21.39
N THR A 319 10.43 -11.29 -21.74
CA THR A 319 11.15 -10.69 -22.87
C THR A 319 10.45 -10.90 -24.21
N TYR A 320 9.93 -12.11 -24.48
CA TYR A 320 9.23 -12.39 -25.73
C TYR A 320 7.83 -11.78 -25.76
N LEU A 321 7.20 -11.58 -24.61
CA LEU A 321 5.95 -10.84 -24.49
C LEU A 321 6.13 -9.32 -24.72
N GLY A 322 7.37 -8.84 -24.83
CA GLY A 322 7.67 -7.42 -25.04
C GLY A 322 7.36 -6.55 -23.81
N LEU A 323 7.23 -7.16 -22.64
CA LEU A 323 6.88 -6.49 -21.40
C LEU A 323 8.15 -5.94 -20.73
N LYS A 324 8.08 -4.69 -20.29
CA LYS A 324 9.12 -4.02 -19.49
C LYS A 324 8.81 -4.18 -17.98
N PRO A 325 9.79 -3.96 -17.10
CA PRO A 325 9.56 -4.00 -15.65
C PRO A 325 8.38 -3.13 -15.17
N ASP A 326 8.24 -1.93 -15.73
CA ASP A 326 7.10 -1.03 -15.42
C ASP A 326 5.76 -1.65 -15.82
N ASP A 327 5.69 -2.36 -16.95
CA ASP A 327 4.47 -3.03 -17.40
C ASP A 327 4.07 -4.15 -16.42
N LEU A 328 5.05 -4.87 -15.88
CA LEU A 328 4.80 -5.91 -14.86
C LEU A 328 4.29 -5.32 -13.55
N LYS A 329 4.81 -4.14 -13.17
CA LYS A 329 4.32 -3.41 -11.99
C LYS A 329 2.87 -2.97 -12.18
N VAL A 330 2.55 -2.37 -13.32
CA VAL A 330 1.17 -1.98 -13.67
C VAL A 330 0.24 -3.18 -13.69
N LEU A 331 0.70 -4.34 -14.17
CA LEU A 331 -0.08 -5.58 -14.20
C LEU A 331 -0.44 -6.04 -12.77
N ARG A 332 0.53 -6.01 -11.86
CA ARG A 332 0.35 -6.37 -10.43
C ARG A 332 -0.53 -5.37 -9.69
N GLU A 333 -0.38 -4.08 -9.94
CA GLU A 333 -1.22 -3.03 -9.36
C GLU A 333 -2.67 -3.13 -9.84
N ARG A 334 -2.90 -3.54 -11.09
CA ARG A 334 -4.23 -3.75 -11.66
C ARG A 334 -4.93 -4.98 -11.07
N TYR A 335 -4.17 -6.02 -10.74
CA TYR A 335 -4.70 -7.29 -10.23
C TYR A 335 -4.00 -7.70 -8.91
N PRO A 336 -4.22 -6.95 -7.80
CA PRO A 336 -3.48 -7.12 -6.55
C PRO A 336 -3.83 -8.40 -5.79
N ASP A 337 -4.90 -9.09 -6.16
CA ASP A 337 -5.37 -10.36 -5.59
C ASP A 337 -4.70 -11.59 -6.23
N LYS A 338 -3.90 -11.41 -7.28
CA LYS A 338 -3.36 -12.49 -8.11
C LYS A 338 -1.90 -12.75 -7.86
N SER A 339 -1.50 -14.01 -8.03
CA SER A 339 -0.10 -14.41 -7.97
C SER A 339 0.52 -14.36 -9.37
N PHE A 340 1.66 -13.71 -9.49
CA PHE A 340 2.36 -13.53 -10.76
C PHE A 340 3.71 -14.21 -10.79
N ILE A 341 3.95 -15.02 -11.82
CA ILE A 341 5.20 -15.74 -12.03
C ILE A 341 5.81 -15.28 -13.34
N PHE A 342 6.97 -14.64 -13.25
CA PHE A 342 7.67 -14.02 -14.36
C PHE A 342 8.90 -14.84 -14.73
N ILE A 343 8.96 -15.34 -15.97
CA ILE A 343 10.11 -16.09 -16.46
C ILE A 343 11.00 -15.15 -17.28
N PHE A 344 12.29 -15.11 -16.95
CA PHE A 344 13.30 -14.28 -17.60
C PHE A 344 14.44 -15.12 -18.17
N GLN A 345 15.06 -14.59 -19.23
CA GLN A 345 16.31 -15.13 -19.76
C GLN A 345 17.52 -14.48 -19.09
N ALA A 346 18.50 -15.30 -18.68
CA ALA A 346 19.80 -14.80 -18.24
C ALA A 346 20.64 -14.30 -19.44
N THR A 347 21.41 -13.24 -19.24
CA THR A 347 22.45 -12.74 -20.15
C THR A 347 23.68 -13.66 -20.14
N LYS A 348 24.58 -13.44 -21.11
CA LYS A 348 25.85 -14.18 -21.24
C LYS A 348 26.76 -14.06 -20.00
N GLN A 349 26.63 -13.01 -19.19
CA GLN A 349 27.44 -12.79 -17.98
C GLN A 349 26.81 -13.35 -16.70
N GLY A 350 25.67 -14.05 -16.77
CA GLY A 350 24.97 -14.62 -15.61
C GLY A 350 23.90 -13.70 -15.00
N SER A 351 24.02 -12.38 -15.17
CA SER A 351 22.93 -11.41 -14.87
C SER A 351 21.81 -11.51 -15.91
N PHE A 352 20.56 -11.10 -15.67
CA PHE A 352 19.45 -11.20 -16.65
C PHE A 352 19.23 -9.91 -17.47
N ARG A 353 18.49 -9.98 -18.60
CA ARG A 353 18.25 -8.83 -19.51
C ARG A 353 17.04 -7.99 -19.06
N GLY A 354 17.09 -7.50 -17.83
CA GLY A 354 16.15 -6.54 -17.24
C GLY A 354 16.89 -5.88 -16.09
N GLU A 355 16.61 -4.60 -15.80
CA GLU A 355 17.31 -3.87 -14.74
C GLU A 355 17.36 -4.71 -13.45
N ASN A 356 18.54 -4.83 -12.84
CA ASN A 356 18.77 -5.55 -11.57
C ASN A 356 17.82 -5.12 -10.43
N SER A 357 17.07 -4.02 -10.61
CA SER A 357 16.00 -3.52 -9.73
C SER A 357 14.84 -4.51 -9.57
N PHE A 358 14.44 -5.25 -10.63
CA PHE A 358 13.22 -6.06 -10.56
C PHE A 358 13.31 -7.25 -9.58
N GLN A 359 14.51 -7.77 -9.33
CA GLN A 359 14.73 -8.80 -8.30
C GLN A 359 14.36 -8.32 -6.90
N HIS A 360 14.46 -7.02 -6.64
CA HIS A 360 14.10 -6.43 -5.34
C HIS A 360 12.58 -6.21 -5.20
N ASP A 361 11.84 -6.21 -6.31
CA ASP A 361 10.42 -5.91 -6.36
C ASP A 361 9.54 -7.18 -6.28
N VAL A 362 10.14 -8.36 -6.40
CA VAL A 362 9.45 -9.66 -6.27
C VAL A 362 9.67 -10.28 -4.90
N ASP A 363 8.72 -11.11 -4.47
CA ASP A 363 8.79 -11.76 -3.15
C ASP A 363 9.71 -12.98 -3.16
N ILE A 364 9.72 -13.72 -4.27
CA ILE A 364 10.49 -14.94 -4.48
C ILE A 364 11.34 -14.81 -5.73
N VAL A 365 12.62 -15.13 -5.61
CA VAL A 365 13.55 -15.21 -6.73
C VAL A 365 14.03 -16.66 -6.85
N ILE A 366 13.94 -17.24 -8.04
CA ILE A 366 14.41 -18.59 -8.35
C ILE A 366 15.41 -18.50 -9.51
N GLU A 367 16.64 -18.92 -9.24
CA GLU A 367 17.68 -19.09 -10.23
C GLU A 367 17.76 -20.55 -10.66
N VAL A 368 17.92 -20.79 -11.96
CA VAL A 368 18.30 -22.09 -12.52
C VAL A 368 19.74 -21.97 -13.01
N PRO A 369 20.75 -22.15 -12.13
CA PRO A 369 22.15 -21.86 -12.45
C PRO A 369 22.74 -22.90 -13.40
N GLU A 370 22.28 -24.14 -13.30
CA GLU A 370 22.72 -25.27 -14.11
C GLU A 370 21.56 -26.19 -14.47
N LYS A 371 21.80 -27.13 -15.39
CA LYS A 371 20.74 -27.96 -15.96
C LYS A 371 20.13 -28.83 -14.86
N GLY A 372 18.84 -28.66 -14.63
CA GLY A 372 18.10 -29.51 -13.70
C GLY A 372 18.20 -29.11 -12.24
N ARG A 373 18.89 -28.02 -11.88
CA ARG A 373 18.97 -27.52 -10.50
C ARG A 373 18.33 -26.14 -10.40
N ALA A 374 17.43 -25.98 -9.45
CA ALA A 374 16.81 -24.70 -9.12
C ALA A 374 17.25 -24.28 -7.70
N VAL A 375 17.58 -23.01 -7.53
CA VAL A 375 18.03 -22.41 -6.28
C VAL A 375 17.16 -21.19 -5.99
N GLN A 376 16.61 -21.12 -4.79
CA GLN A 376 15.78 -20.02 -4.32
C GLN A 376 16.64 -18.97 -3.61
N MET A 377 16.43 -17.70 -3.97
CA MET A 377 17.14 -16.52 -3.45
C MET A 377 16.18 -15.41 -2.95
N GLY A 378 15.04 -15.80 -2.38
CA GLY A 378 13.95 -14.92 -1.94
C GLY A 378 13.76 -14.82 -0.42
N ARG A 379 12.74 -14.05 0.00
CA ARG A 379 12.49 -13.70 1.41
C ARG A 379 11.99 -14.86 2.28
N TYR A 380 11.39 -15.88 1.68
CA TYR A 380 10.70 -16.96 2.38
C TYR A 380 11.57 -18.17 2.72
N ASN A 381 12.65 -18.44 1.95
CA ASN A 381 13.52 -19.60 2.18
C ASN A 381 14.91 -19.43 1.52
N GLN A 382 15.75 -18.55 2.08
CA GLN A 382 17.07 -18.25 1.52
C GLN A 382 17.94 -19.52 1.39
N GLY A 383 18.20 -19.95 0.14
CA GLY A 383 19.06 -21.10 -0.15
C GLY A 383 18.34 -22.42 -0.33
N GLY A 384 17.01 -22.43 -0.49
CA GLY A 384 16.28 -23.64 -0.89
C GLY A 384 16.77 -24.16 -2.25
N GLU A 385 17.06 -25.46 -2.34
CA GLU A 385 17.48 -26.10 -3.59
C GLU A 385 16.52 -27.22 -3.98
N MET A 386 16.26 -27.37 -5.28
CA MET A 386 15.42 -28.43 -5.80
C MET A 386 15.94 -28.94 -7.15
N ASN A 387 15.83 -30.25 -7.36
CA ASN A 387 16.05 -30.85 -8.67
C ASN A 387 14.78 -30.72 -9.51
N ILE A 388 14.92 -30.15 -10.72
CA ILE A 388 13.83 -29.90 -11.67
C ILE A 388 13.41 -31.20 -12.37
N PHE A 389 14.36 -32.11 -12.55
CA PHE A 389 14.11 -33.45 -13.06
C PHE A 389 14.20 -34.40 -11.88
N ASP A 390 13.20 -35.26 -11.71
CA ASP A 390 13.29 -36.34 -10.72
C ASP A 390 14.56 -37.15 -11.02
N ALA A 391 15.35 -37.44 -9.98
CA ALA A 391 16.52 -38.29 -10.11
C ALA A 391 16.06 -39.66 -10.61
N ASP A 392 16.37 -39.97 -11.87
CA ASP A 392 16.24 -41.25 -12.55
C ASP A 392 15.26 -42.25 -11.91
N ILE A 393 14.06 -42.36 -12.49
CA ILE A 393 13.45 -43.69 -12.60
C ILE A 393 14.43 -44.49 -13.46
N LYS A 394 15.30 -45.26 -12.80
CA LYS A 394 16.06 -46.33 -13.45
C LYS A 394 15.05 -47.27 -14.09
N TYR A 395 15.05 -47.32 -15.42
CA TYR A 395 14.45 -48.41 -16.18
C TYR A 395 15.14 -49.73 -15.87
#